data_AF-A0AA39JRG3-F1
#
_entry.id   AF-A0AA39JRG3-F1
#
_cell.length_a   1.000
_cell.length_b   1.000
_cell.length_c   1.000
_cell.angle_alpha   90.00
_cell.angle_beta   90.00
_cell.angle_gamma   90.00
#
_symmetry.space_group_name_H-M   'P 1'
#
loop_
_entity.id
_entity.type
_entity.pdbx_description
1 polymer ?
#
loop_
_entity_poly.entity_id
_entity_poly.type
_entity_poly.pdbx_seq_one_letter_code
_entity_poly.pdbx_strand_id
1 'polypeptide(L)'
;MDVDGEYDDRSEAESEVYDDDEEERRNVQSLPEVTLSSSTEANRDESTIPVLKQRSYTGRKVVPSALANTLCVDLGVDGVLDTLNTMLGTSYTLDSVISVLNPYVAQGFDFGTTYAYLRPFWDGIHTIEHRLRTREDEDKEMRRNMLVDGKITTAIVPPRRVWDLYANRVVPYWVALRLGRERWYGISHAWVGDEDRMSIMTPINGKEWPVPMPKDGSLDLVRIEMLNVGAEYAWLDILCLRQEGGRGEHLRTEEWKLDVPTIGAMYDWDPVVCYFNGLGQPLHLTPSYFESDRCWFRRAWMLQEITENPIIGGETGNEYVMDEEVQKRFDEQLAWLRDIREWDMTLDILSEMRNRAFIRFRDRIMHDEEDTSMISVAMRAGHSSSSSMKSVRGKELRGLLLDPVRVGPEKQTKWSK
;
A
#
# COMPACT_ATOMS: atom_id res chain seq x y z
N MET A 1 -1.31 59.52 -40.35
CA MET A 1 -2.25 58.51 -40.87
C MET A 1 -1.51 57.20 -40.75
N ASP A 2 -2.08 56.30 -39.94
CA ASP A 2 -1.78 54.87 -39.77
C ASP A 2 -0.42 54.51 -39.09
N VAL A 3 -0.42 53.94 -37.86
CA VAL A 3 -0.51 52.49 -37.48
C VAL A 3 0.94 51.95 -37.33
N ASP A 4 1.47 51.43 -36.23
CA ASP A 4 1.05 50.57 -35.09
C ASP A 4 1.84 51.01 -33.82
N GLY A 5 1.41 50.87 -32.56
CA GLY A 5 0.50 49.88 -31.96
C GLY A 5 1.26 49.00 -30.96
N GLU A 6 1.90 49.59 -29.94
CA GLU A 6 2.60 48.88 -28.85
C GLU A 6 1.62 48.72 -27.68
N TYR A 7 1.11 47.49 -27.47
CA TYR A 7 0.33 47.11 -26.29
C TYR A 7 0.91 45.80 -25.74
N ASP A 8 1.68 45.93 -24.66
CA ASP A 8 2.17 44.83 -23.82
C ASP A 8 1.04 44.49 -22.83
N ASP A 9 0.20 43.51 -23.17
CA ASP A 9 -0.83 42.97 -22.29
C ASP A 9 -0.22 41.82 -21.47
N ARG A 10 0.56 42.19 -20.45
CA ARG A 10 0.89 41.29 -19.35
C ARG A 10 -0.29 41.28 -18.39
N SER A 11 -1.26 40.42 -18.66
CA SER A 11 -2.24 40.01 -17.67
C SER A 11 -1.50 39.23 -16.57
N GLU A 12 -1.12 39.92 -15.49
CA GLU A 12 -0.84 39.31 -14.21
C GLU A 12 -2.15 38.66 -13.72
N ALA A 13 -2.32 37.38 -14.04
CA ALA A 13 -3.30 36.55 -13.36
C ALA A 13 -2.76 36.35 -11.93
N GLU A 14 -3.19 37.23 -11.03
CA GLU A 14 -3.09 37.01 -9.59
C GLU A 14 -3.72 35.65 -9.28
N SER A 15 -2.87 34.67 -9.00
CA SER A 15 -3.30 33.40 -8.46
C SER A 15 -3.79 33.65 -7.04
N GLU A 16 -5.07 33.92 -6.90
CA GLU A 16 -5.78 33.79 -5.62
C GLU A 16 -5.68 32.32 -5.20
N VAL A 17 -4.64 32.00 -4.42
CA VAL A 17 -4.58 30.77 -3.63
C VAL A 17 -5.62 30.95 -2.53
N TYR A 18 -6.83 30.49 -2.79
CA TYR A 18 -7.91 30.45 -1.80
C TYR A 18 -7.42 29.69 -0.55
N ASP A 19 -7.65 30.29 0.63
CA ASP A 19 -7.43 29.78 2.00
C ASP A 19 -8.32 28.54 2.34
N ASP A 20 -8.45 27.59 1.42
CA ASP A 20 -9.33 26.41 1.53
C ASP A 20 -8.85 25.44 2.64
N ASP A 21 -7.54 25.42 2.91
CA ASP A 21 -6.93 24.54 3.93
C ASP A 21 -7.30 24.93 5.37
N GLU A 22 -7.61 26.21 5.66
CA GLU A 22 -7.98 26.67 7.00
C GLU A 22 -9.45 26.41 7.33
N GLU A 23 -10.34 26.56 6.34
CA GLU A 23 -11.78 26.30 6.48
C GLU A 23 -12.07 24.80 6.49
N GLU A 24 -11.42 23.99 5.63
CA GLU A 24 -11.50 22.52 5.67
C GLU A 24 -10.99 21.98 7.03
N ARG A 25 -9.89 22.52 7.57
CA ARG A 25 -9.37 22.12 8.89
C ARG A 25 -10.28 22.53 10.05
N ARG A 26 -10.87 23.73 10.01
CA ARG A 26 -11.85 24.18 11.02
C ARG A 26 -13.13 23.33 10.99
N ASN A 27 -13.57 22.92 9.81
CA ASN A 27 -14.77 22.09 9.64
C ASN A 27 -14.52 20.61 10.01
N VAL A 28 -13.28 20.13 9.91
CA VAL A 28 -12.92 18.79 10.41
C VAL A 28 -12.94 18.74 11.95
N GLN A 29 -12.52 19.79 12.66
CA GLN A 29 -12.47 19.77 14.13
C GLN A 29 -13.84 19.62 14.81
N SER A 30 -14.93 20.05 14.15
CA SER A 30 -16.30 19.96 14.66
C SER A 30 -16.94 18.57 14.53
N LEU A 31 -16.33 17.66 13.78
CA LEU A 31 -16.83 16.31 13.56
C LEU A 31 -16.71 15.43 14.82
N PRO A 32 -17.64 14.46 15.01
CA PRO A 32 -17.57 13.55 16.13
C PRO A 32 -16.30 12.69 16.08
N GLU A 33 -15.67 12.55 17.24
CA GLU A 33 -14.58 11.59 17.43
C GLU A 33 -15.13 10.18 17.65
N VAL A 34 -14.43 9.22 17.05
CA VAL A 34 -14.68 7.79 17.15
C VAL A 34 -13.42 7.15 17.73
N THR A 35 -13.60 6.36 18.78
CA THR A 35 -12.53 5.55 19.36
C THR A 35 -12.63 4.12 18.85
N LEU A 36 -11.55 3.64 18.25
CA LEU A 36 -11.31 2.22 17.99
C LEU A 36 -10.43 1.68 19.10
N SER A 37 -10.78 0.52 19.67
CA SER A 37 -9.93 -0.16 20.64
C SER A 37 -9.72 -1.62 20.26
N SER A 38 -8.61 -2.19 20.73
CA SER A 38 -8.35 -3.62 20.62
C SER A 38 -9.48 -4.48 21.24
N SER A 39 -10.19 -3.95 22.24
CA SER A 39 -11.31 -4.62 22.88
C SER A 39 -12.54 -4.69 21.97
N THR A 40 -12.92 -3.61 21.30
CA THR A 40 -14.09 -3.61 20.40
C THR A 40 -13.79 -4.18 19.02
N GLU A 41 -12.57 -3.96 18.51
CA GLU A 41 -12.21 -4.33 17.15
C GLU A 41 -11.65 -5.75 17.05
N ALA A 42 -10.89 -6.21 18.06
CA ALA A 42 -10.23 -7.52 18.03
C ALA A 42 -10.66 -8.45 19.17
N ASN A 43 -11.57 -8.04 20.06
CA ASN A 43 -11.98 -8.79 21.26
C ASN A 43 -10.79 -9.18 22.16
N ARG A 44 -9.81 -8.27 22.30
CA ARG A 44 -8.64 -8.46 23.16
C ARG A 44 -8.53 -7.31 24.15
N ASP A 45 -8.16 -7.62 25.39
CA ASP A 45 -7.98 -6.60 26.42
C ASP A 45 -6.76 -5.71 26.08
N GLU A 46 -6.93 -4.39 26.11
CA GLU A 46 -5.89 -3.41 25.77
C GLU A 46 -4.61 -3.59 26.60
N SER A 47 -4.73 -3.97 27.87
CA SER A 47 -3.59 -4.20 28.76
C SER A 47 -2.76 -5.41 28.34
N THR A 48 -3.36 -6.36 27.62
CA THR A 48 -2.68 -7.55 27.10
C THR A 48 -2.01 -7.31 25.76
N ILE A 49 -2.26 -6.17 25.10
CA ILE A 49 -1.65 -5.83 23.82
C ILE A 49 -0.24 -5.27 24.06
N PRO A 50 0.82 -5.99 23.63
CA PRO A 50 2.21 -5.56 23.81
C PRO A 50 2.56 -4.32 22.97
N VAL A 51 2.04 -4.24 21.75
CA VAL A 51 2.30 -3.12 20.83
C VAL A 51 1.45 -1.92 21.23
N LEU A 52 2.10 -0.85 21.67
CA LEU A 52 1.42 0.28 22.31
C LEU A 52 0.43 0.96 21.35
N LYS A 53 0.82 1.15 20.09
CA LYS A 53 0.01 1.80 19.05
C LYS A 53 -1.13 0.92 18.54
N GLN A 54 -1.25 -0.34 18.96
CA GLN A 54 -2.37 -1.23 18.61
C GLN A 54 -3.51 -1.19 19.64
N ARG A 55 -3.33 -0.53 20.80
CA ARG A 55 -4.29 -0.58 21.91
C ARG A 55 -5.58 0.17 21.60
N SER A 56 -5.46 1.43 21.18
CA SER A 56 -6.59 2.27 20.82
C SER A 56 -6.16 3.38 19.87
N TYR A 57 -7.13 3.92 19.14
CA TYR A 57 -7.01 5.09 18.28
C TYR A 57 -8.27 5.92 18.41
N THR A 58 -8.14 7.24 18.60
CA THR A 58 -9.27 8.18 18.57
C THR A 58 -9.08 9.14 17.41
N GLY A 59 -10.06 9.20 16.52
CA GLY A 59 -10.00 10.06 15.33
C GLY A 59 -11.38 10.39 14.79
N ARG A 60 -11.43 11.10 13.67
CA ARG A 60 -12.67 11.54 13.02
C ARG A 60 -12.81 10.87 11.66
N LYS A 61 -14.04 10.73 11.17
CA LYS A 61 -14.33 10.07 9.89
C LYS A 61 -13.88 8.59 9.81
N VAL A 62 -13.60 7.96 10.94
CA VAL A 62 -13.17 6.55 11.00
C VAL A 62 -14.34 5.66 11.41
N VAL A 63 -14.57 4.59 10.64
CA VAL A 63 -15.69 3.66 10.79
C VAL A 63 -15.26 2.47 11.67
N PRO A 64 -15.94 2.17 12.80
CA PRO A 64 -15.70 0.94 13.56
C PRO A 64 -15.93 -0.31 12.73
N SER A 65 -15.18 -1.39 12.95
CA SER A 65 -15.26 -2.59 12.10
C SER A 65 -16.64 -3.23 12.10
N ALA A 66 -17.34 -3.20 13.25
CA ALA A 66 -18.71 -3.69 13.34
C ALA A 66 -19.65 -2.94 12.38
N LEU A 67 -19.56 -1.61 12.34
CA LEU A 67 -20.35 -0.77 11.44
C LEU A 67 -19.94 -0.96 9.98
N ALA A 68 -18.63 -0.99 9.70
CA ALA A 68 -18.13 -1.22 8.34
C ALA A 68 -18.65 -2.53 7.76
N ASN A 69 -18.79 -3.57 8.59
CA ASN A 69 -19.28 -4.90 8.20
C ASN A 69 -20.80 -5.01 8.09
N THR A 70 -21.56 -4.02 8.54
CA THR A 70 -23.02 -4.02 8.43
C THR A 70 -23.44 -3.84 6.97
N LEU A 71 -24.34 -4.69 6.47
CA LEU A 71 -24.88 -4.51 5.13
C LEU A 71 -25.75 -3.26 5.07
N CYS A 72 -25.64 -2.49 3.98
CA CYS A 72 -26.45 -1.30 3.80
C CYS A 72 -27.96 -1.60 3.77
N VAL A 73 -28.35 -2.81 3.37
CA VAL A 73 -29.75 -3.27 3.44
C VAL A 73 -30.26 -3.43 4.86
N ASP A 74 -29.40 -3.77 5.82
CA ASP A 74 -29.77 -3.94 7.22
C ASP A 74 -29.92 -2.58 7.93
N LEU A 75 -29.18 -1.57 7.47
CA LEU A 75 -29.33 -0.17 7.92
C LEU A 75 -30.53 0.53 7.27
N GLY A 76 -30.89 0.13 6.05
CA GLY A 76 -31.81 0.88 5.20
C GLY A 76 -31.16 2.15 4.63
N VAL A 77 -31.77 2.72 3.58
CA VAL A 77 -31.22 3.92 2.91
C VAL A 77 -31.15 5.11 3.88
N ASP A 78 -32.17 5.27 4.72
CA ASP A 78 -32.20 6.30 5.77
C ASP A 78 -31.07 6.12 6.77
N GLY A 79 -30.86 4.90 7.29
CA GLY A 79 -29.79 4.62 8.25
C GLY A 79 -28.39 4.82 7.66
N VAL A 80 -28.19 4.48 6.39
CA VAL A 80 -26.94 4.78 5.68
C VAL A 80 -26.72 6.29 5.59
N LEU A 81 -27.74 7.06 5.19
CA LEU A 81 -27.66 8.52 5.09
C LEU A 81 -27.39 9.16 6.44
N ASP A 82 -28.11 8.80 7.49
CA ASP A 82 -27.94 9.33 8.84
C ASP A 82 -26.53 9.10 9.35
N THR A 83 -25.98 7.91 9.08
CA THR A 83 -24.60 7.57 9.45
C THR A 83 -23.59 8.42 8.67
N LEU A 84 -23.76 8.58 7.35
CA LEU A 84 -22.90 9.43 6.52
C LEU A 84 -22.95 10.89 6.96
N ASN A 85 -24.15 11.44 7.17
CA ASN A 85 -24.38 12.79 7.65
C ASN A 85 -23.65 13.03 8.98
N THR A 86 -23.81 12.10 9.93
CA THR A 86 -23.15 12.17 11.24
C THR A 86 -21.63 12.13 11.13
N MET A 87 -21.07 11.18 10.38
CA MET A 87 -19.62 10.99 10.29
C MET A 87 -18.91 12.07 9.45
N LEU A 88 -19.61 12.65 8.47
CA LEU A 88 -19.05 13.63 7.55
C LEU A 88 -19.49 15.07 7.87
N GLY A 89 -20.33 15.27 8.89
CA GLY A 89 -20.78 16.59 9.34
C GLY A 89 -21.70 17.28 8.35
N THR A 90 -22.52 16.51 7.64
CA THR A 90 -23.45 17.01 6.62
C THR A 90 -24.90 16.80 7.06
N SER A 91 -25.82 17.43 6.35
CA SER A 91 -27.25 17.42 6.65
C SER A 91 -28.09 17.19 5.39
N TYR A 92 -27.60 16.35 4.47
CA TYR A 92 -28.32 16.03 3.24
C TYR A 92 -29.65 15.33 3.57
N THR A 93 -30.66 15.61 2.76
CA THR A 93 -31.96 14.93 2.85
C THR A 93 -31.98 13.71 1.95
N LEU A 94 -32.84 12.74 2.25
CA LEU A 94 -32.95 11.53 1.43
C LEU A 94 -33.22 11.87 -0.04
N ASP A 95 -34.14 12.80 -0.31
CA ASP A 95 -34.51 13.20 -1.67
C ASP A 95 -33.31 13.70 -2.50
N SER A 96 -32.30 14.31 -1.87
CA SER A 96 -31.12 14.82 -2.59
C SER A 96 -30.09 13.75 -2.93
N VAL A 97 -30.13 12.58 -2.27
CA VAL A 97 -29.07 11.57 -2.33
C VAL A 97 -29.56 10.16 -2.63
N ILE A 98 -30.87 9.94 -2.67
CA ILE A 98 -31.48 8.62 -2.84
C ILE A 98 -31.01 7.89 -4.11
N SER A 99 -30.81 8.63 -5.21
CA SER A 99 -30.29 8.07 -6.46
C SER A 99 -28.84 7.57 -6.32
N VAL A 100 -28.06 8.19 -5.43
CA VAL A 100 -26.67 7.81 -5.15
C VAL A 100 -26.62 6.62 -4.19
N LEU A 101 -27.47 6.58 -3.17
CA LEU A 101 -27.43 5.54 -2.13
C LEU A 101 -28.13 4.24 -2.53
N ASN A 102 -29.24 4.30 -3.27
CA ASN A 102 -30.03 3.13 -3.64
C ASN A 102 -29.21 2.03 -4.33
N PRO A 103 -28.30 2.32 -5.28
CA PRO A 103 -27.48 1.29 -5.90
C PRO A 103 -26.63 0.49 -4.90
N TYR A 104 -26.10 1.11 -3.85
CA TYR A 104 -25.28 0.42 -2.84
C TYR A 104 -26.12 -0.51 -1.98
N VAL A 105 -27.30 -0.04 -1.55
CA VAL A 105 -28.27 -0.86 -0.80
C VAL A 105 -28.75 -2.04 -1.65
N ALA A 106 -29.16 -1.79 -2.90
CA ALA A 106 -29.73 -2.81 -3.78
C ALA A 106 -28.72 -3.89 -4.21
N GLN A 107 -27.45 -3.53 -4.35
CA GLN A 107 -26.37 -4.47 -4.70
C GLN A 107 -25.81 -5.22 -3.48
N GLY A 108 -26.32 -4.95 -2.27
CA GLY A 108 -25.89 -5.64 -1.06
C GLY A 108 -24.48 -5.26 -0.60
N PHE A 109 -24.06 -4.02 -0.85
CA PHE A 109 -22.80 -3.51 -0.29
C PHE A 109 -22.88 -3.40 1.22
N ASP A 110 -21.72 -3.54 1.88
CA ASP A 110 -21.58 -3.14 3.27
C ASP A 110 -21.31 -1.65 3.42
N PHE A 111 -21.50 -1.15 4.64
CA PHE A 111 -21.33 0.26 4.92
C PHE A 111 -19.89 0.71 4.72
N GLY A 112 -18.89 -0.13 5.04
CA GLY A 112 -17.48 0.19 4.83
C GLY A 112 -17.19 0.47 3.36
N THR A 113 -17.63 -0.39 2.44
CA THR A 113 -17.40 -0.19 1.01
C THR A 113 -18.16 1.04 0.50
N THR A 114 -19.40 1.22 0.92
CA THR A 114 -20.19 2.41 0.57
C THR A 114 -19.52 3.70 1.05
N TYR A 115 -19.03 3.69 2.29
CA TYR A 115 -18.31 4.80 2.89
C TYR A 115 -17.03 5.14 2.11
N ALA A 116 -16.22 4.14 1.77
CA ALA A 116 -14.99 4.33 0.99
C ALA A 116 -15.27 4.96 -0.39
N TYR A 117 -16.33 4.53 -1.07
CA TYR A 117 -16.69 5.06 -2.39
C TYR A 117 -17.26 6.47 -2.36
N LEU A 118 -18.01 6.81 -1.31
CA LEU A 118 -18.75 8.08 -1.26
C LEU A 118 -17.99 9.18 -0.52
N ARG A 119 -17.24 8.85 0.54
CA ARG A 119 -16.53 9.81 1.40
C ARG A 119 -15.67 10.83 0.61
N PRO A 120 -14.84 10.44 -0.38
CA PRO A 120 -13.97 11.40 -1.07
C PRO A 120 -14.71 12.45 -1.90
N PHE A 121 -16.01 12.24 -2.15
CA PHE A 121 -16.81 13.05 -3.06
C PHE A 121 -18.09 13.58 -2.44
N TRP A 122 -18.28 13.35 -1.14
CA TRP A 122 -19.55 13.56 -0.47
C TRP A 122 -20.03 15.01 -0.58
N ASP A 123 -19.12 15.98 -0.50
CA ASP A 123 -19.42 17.42 -0.65
C ASP A 123 -19.93 17.77 -2.06
N GLY A 124 -19.58 16.95 -3.07
CA GLY A 124 -19.95 17.12 -4.48
C GLY A 124 -20.95 16.08 -4.97
N ILE A 125 -22.00 15.81 -4.18
CA ILE A 125 -22.89 14.65 -4.34
C ILE A 125 -23.46 14.43 -5.75
N HIS A 126 -23.81 15.51 -6.45
CA HIS A 126 -24.38 15.43 -7.80
C HIS A 126 -23.38 14.94 -8.86
N THR A 127 -22.08 14.93 -8.55
CA THR A 127 -21.02 14.53 -9.49
C THR A 127 -20.43 13.16 -9.20
N ILE A 128 -20.81 12.52 -8.08
CA ILE A 128 -20.19 11.27 -7.59
C ILE A 128 -20.21 10.18 -8.66
N GLU A 129 -21.39 9.89 -9.22
CA GLU A 129 -21.54 8.81 -10.20
C GLU A 129 -20.69 9.04 -11.45
N HIS A 130 -20.66 10.27 -11.95
CA HIS A 130 -19.83 10.63 -13.10
C HIS A 130 -18.35 10.50 -12.77
N ARG A 131 -17.90 11.03 -11.63
CA ARG A 131 -16.49 10.98 -11.21
C ARG A 131 -15.99 9.55 -11.00
N LEU A 132 -16.80 8.69 -10.38
CA LEU A 132 -16.45 7.28 -10.18
C LEU A 132 -16.27 6.57 -11.53
N ARG A 133 -17.23 6.74 -12.46
CA ARG A 133 -17.15 6.14 -13.81
C ARG A 133 -15.93 6.61 -14.58
N THR A 134 -15.72 7.92 -14.66
CA THR A 134 -14.58 8.50 -15.37
C THR A 134 -13.26 7.94 -14.85
N ARG A 135 -13.07 7.88 -13.53
CA ARG A 135 -11.84 7.38 -12.92
C ARG A 135 -11.64 5.88 -13.10
N GLU A 136 -12.71 5.10 -13.05
CA GLU A 136 -12.65 3.67 -13.34
C GLU A 136 -12.21 3.42 -14.79
N ASP A 137 -12.76 4.20 -15.74
CA ASP A 137 -12.40 4.10 -17.16
C ASP A 137 -10.96 4.56 -17.41
N GLU A 138 -10.51 5.64 -16.77
CA GLU A 138 -9.13 6.11 -16.81
C GLU A 138 -8.13 5.07 -16.26
N ASP A 139 -8.43 4.42 -15.12
CA ASP A 139 -7.57 3.36 -14.57
C ASP A 139 -7.51 2.15 -15.50
N LYS A 140 -8.64 1.74 -16.09
CA LYS A 140 -8.70 0.65 -17.08
C LYS A 140 -7.92 0.98 -18.35
N GLU A 141 -8.01 2.21 -18.83
CA GLU A 141 -7.24 2.66 -20.00
C GLU A 141 -5.75 2.71 -19.68
N MET A 142 -5.36 3.32 -18.57
CA MET A 142 -3.98 3.37 -18.09
C MET A 142 -3.38 1.96 -18.03
N ARG A 143 -4.01 1.01 -17.34
CA ARG A 143 -3.47 -0.35 -17.18
C ARG A 143 -3.39 -1.12 -18.49
N ARG A 144 -4.30 -0.87 -19.45
CA ARG A 144 -4.19 -1.44 -20.81
C ARG A 144 -3.00 -0.87 -21.57
N ASN A 145 -2.76 0.43 -21.45
CA ASN A 145 -1.67 1.13 -22.14
C ASN A 145 -0.29 0.85 -21.52
N MET A 146 -0.22 0.32 -20.30
CA MET A 146 1.04 -0.06 -19.65
C MET A 146 1.65 -1.35 -20.19
N LEU A 147 0.86 -2.21 -20.85
CA LEU A 147 1.31 -3.48 -21.42
C LEU A 147 1.30 -3.41 -22.95
N VAL A 148 2.42 -3.02 -23.55
CA VAL A 148 2.59 -2.96 -25.01
C VAL A 148 3.50 -4.10 -25.45
N ASP A 149 3.00 -4.98 -26.32
CA ASP A 149 3.73 -6.17 -26.80
C ASP A 149 4.30 -7.05 -25.67
N GLY A 150 3.59 -7.14 -24.55
CA GLY A 150 4.00 -7.91 -23.37
C GLY A 150 5.10 -7.24 -22.53
N LYS A 151 5.42 -5.96 -22.80
CA LYS A 151 6.41 -5.19 -22.04
C LYS A 151 5.74 -4.06 -21.26
N ILE A 152 6.24 -3.85 -20.04
CA ILE A 152 5.83 -2.73 -19.19
C ILE A 152 6.54 -1.46 -19.66
N THR A 153 5.75 -0.44 -19.99
CA THR A 153 6.26 0.82 -20.59
C THR A 153 6.77 1.83 -19.56
N THR A 154 6.35 1.73 -18.31
CA THR A 154 6.86 2.54 -17.17
C THR A 154 6.79 1.73 -15.88
N ALA A 155 7.78 1.92 -15.00
CA ALA A 155 7.81 1.30 -13.68
C ALA A 155 6.92 2.03 -12.65
N ILE A 156 6.40 3.22 -12.99
CA ILE A 156 5.56 4.04 -12.10
C ILE A 156 4.10 3.75 -12.43
N VAL A 157 3.58 2.69 -11.83
CA VAL A 157 2.16 2.31 -11.94
C VAL A 157 1.55 2.32 -10.54
N PRO A 158 0.44 3.05 -10.32
CA PRO A 158 -0.20 3.07 -9.02
C PRO A 158 -0.75 1.69 -8.65
N PRO A 159 -0.97 1.42 -7.35
CA PRO A 159 -1.46 0.12 -6.93
C PRO A 159 -2.81 -0.16 -7.60
N ARG A 160 -3.16 -1.45 -7.81
CA ARG A 160 -4.51 -1.79 -8.24
C ARG A 160 -5.55 -1.52 -7.15
N ARG A 161 -5.16 -1.76 -5.90
CA ARG A 161 -6.00 -1.63 -4.73
C ARG A 161 -5.22 -1.04 -3.58
N VAL A 162 -5.91 -0.31 -2.72
CA VAL A 162 -5.36 0.23 -1.46
C VAL A 162 -6.32 -0.12 -0.33
N TRP A 163 -5.79 -0.27 0.87
CA TRP A 163 -6.59 -0.41 2.07
C TRP A 163 -6.95 0.97 2.60
N ASP A 164 -8.22 1.35 2.49
CA ASP A 164 -8.80 2.50 3.18
C ASP A 164 -8.97 2.13 4.66
N LEU A 165 -8.11 2.69 5.50
CA LEU A 165 -8.09 2.44 6.94
C LEU A 165 -9.27 3.11 7.64
N TYR A 166 -9.83 4.18 7.07
CA TYR A 166 -10.98 4.87 7.66
C TYR A 166 -12.25 4.06 7.44
N ALA A 167 -12.40 3.46 6.26
CA ALA A 167 -13.53 2.59 5.91
C ALA A 167 -13.36 1.11 6.33
N ASN A 168 -12.14 0.71 6.68
CA ASN A 168 -11.72 -0.68 6.86
C ASN A 168 -12.00 -1.57 5.63
N ARG A 169 -11.70 -1.07 4.43
CA ARG A 169 -11.91 -1.80 3.17
C ARG A 169 -10.76 -1.63 2.19
N VAL A 170 -10.42 -2.71 1.51
CA VAL A 170 -9.60 -2.67 0.32
C VAL A 170 -10.49 -2.24 -0.85
N VAL A 171 -10.13 -1.13 -1.47
CA VAL A 171 -10.85 -0.57 -2.61
C VAL A 171 -9.91 -0.39 -3.80
N PRO A 172 -10.44 -0.33 -5.03
CA PRO A 172 -9.63 0.06 -6.18
C PRO A 172 -8.95 1.41 -5.94
N TYR A 173 -7.71 1.56 -6.40
CA TYR A 173 -6.94 2.79 -6.22
C TYR A 173 -7.69 4.05 -6.71
N TRP A 174 -8.44 3.92 -7.81
CA TRP A 174 -9.17 5.04 -8.39
C TRP A 174 -10.30 5.59 -7.50
N VAL A 175 -10.75 4.83 -6.50
CA VAL A 175 -11.68 5.27 -5.45
C VAL A 175 -10.99 6.19 -4.45
N ALA A 176 -9.76 5.86 -4.06
CA ALA A 176 -8.97 6.59 -3.06
C ALA A 176 -8.32 7.89 -3.57
N LEU A 177 -8.33 8.13 -4.90
CA LEU A 177 -7.76 9.33 -5.51
C LEU A 177 -8.40 10.63 -4.96
N ARG A 178 -7.71 11.40 -4.14
CA ARG A 178 -8.18 12.76 -3.78
C ARG A 178 -7.25 13.81 -4.39
N LEU A 179 -7.69 14.42 -5.50
CA LEU A 179 -7.15 15.67 -6.07
C LEU A 179 -5.60 15.75 -6.14
N GLY A 180 -4.90 14.65 -6.44
CA GLY A 180 -3.44 14.62 -6.54
C GLY A 180 -2.67 14.68 -5.20
N ARG A 181 -3.36 14.55 -4.06
CA ARG A 181 -2.75 14.40 -2.72
C ARG A 181 -2.67 12.90 -2.38
N GLU A 182 -1.84 12.19 -3.12
CA GLU A 182 -1.63 10.73 -2.98
C GLU A 182 -0.60 10.47 -1.90
N ARG A 183 -1.05 10.02 -0.73
CA ARG A 183 -0.17 9.39 0.26
C ARG A 183 -0.82 8.13 0.78
N TRP A 184 -0.24 6.97 0.45
CA TRP A 184 -0.56 5.71 1.11
C TRP A 184 0.65 5.22 1.87
N TYR A 185 0.45 4.56 2.99
CA TYR A 185 1.57 4.00 3.72
C TYR A 185 1.88 2.61 3.19
N GLY A 186 3.10 2.40 2.71
CA GLY A 186 3.57 1.05 2.42
C GLY A 186 3.68 0.25 3.72
N ILE A 187 3.26 -1.01 3.71
CA ILE A 187 3.49 -1.93 4.82
C ILE A 187 4.48 -2.99 4.36
N SER A 188 5.61 -3.03 5.04
CA SER A 188 6.64 -4.04 4.86
C SER A 188 6.65 -4.95 6.08
N HIS A 189 6.75 -6.27 5.88
CA HIS A 189 6.77 -7.20 7.00
C HIS A 189 7.59 -8.46 6.75
N ALA A 190 8.17 -9.01 7.81
CA ALA A 190 8.79 -10.32 7.77
C ALA A 190 7.73 -11.43 7.61
N TRP A 191 8.14 -12.56 7.04
CA TRP A 191 7.29 -13.75 7.01
C TRP A 191 7.45 -14.52 8.31
N VAL A 192 6.32 -14.91 8.90
CA VAL A 192 6.30 -15.95 9.93
C VAL A 192 6.29 -17.33 9.28
N GLY A 193 6.59 -18.38 10.06
CA GLY A 193 6.57 -19.75 9.56
C GLY A 193 5.22 -20.23 9.11
N ASP A 194 5.20 -21.26 8.24
CA ASP A 194 3.95 -21.89 7.85
C ASP A 194 3.21 -22.45 9.07
N GLU A 195 3.96 -22.95 10.04
CA GLU A 195 3.51 -23.42 11.34
C GLU A 195 2.90 -22.32 12.22
N ASP A 196 3.30 -21.07 12.05
CA ASP A 196 2.85 -19.91 12.84
C ASP A 196 1.90 -18.99 12.06
N ARG A 197 1.52 -19.41 10.85
CA ARG A 197 0.64 -18.68 9.97
C ARG A 197 -0.73 -19.34 9.89
N MET A 198 -1.74 -18.52 9.67
CA MET A 198 -3.08 -18.95 9.32
C MET A 198 -3.57 -18.18 8.10
N SER A 199 -4.58 -18.73 7.43
CA SER A 199 -5.21 -18.10 6.27
C SER A 199 -6.61 -17.66 6.68
N ILE A 200 -6.90 -16.36 6.61
CA ILE A 200 -8.18 -15.80 7.09
C ILE A 200 -8.99 -15.23 5.93
N MET A 201 -10.28 -15.57 5.88
CA MET A 201 -11.23 -14.85 5.03
C MET A 201 -11.74 -13.63 5.79
N THR A 202 -11.54 -12.44 5.23
CA THR A 202 -11.88 -11.18 5.89
C THR A 202 -12.81 -10.33 5.03
N PRO A 203 -13.80 -9.62 5.62
CA PRO A 203 -14.57 -8.62 4.89
C PRO A 203 -13.71 -7.44 4.39
N ILE A 204 -12.51 -7.22 4.95
CA ILE A 204 -11.62 -6.12 4.57
C ILE A 204 -11.29 -6.16 3.07
N ASN A 205 -10.95 -7.32 2.51
CA ASN A 205 -10.76 -7.50 1.06
C ASN A 205 -12.01 -8.03 0.36
N GLY A 206 -13.20 -7.78 0.92
CA GLY A 206 -14.46 -8.25 0.39
C GLY A 206 -14.60 -9.77 0.39
N LYS A 207 -13.83 -10.52 1.19
CA LYS A 207 -13.75 -11.99 1.15
C LYS A 207 -13.44 -12.49 -0.27
N GLU A 208 -12.60 -11.78 -1.01
CA GLU A 208 -12.19 -12.22 -2.33
C GLU A 208 -11.17 -13.35 -2.27
N TRP A 209 -10.14 -13.25 -1.42
CA TRP A 209 -9.14 -14.30 -1.23
C TRP A 209 -8.74 -14.42 0.24
N PRO A 210 -8.20 -15.59 0.65
CA PRO A 210 -7.77 -15.76 2.02
C PRO A 210 -6.42 -15.04 2.24
N VAL A 211 -6.29 -14.39 3.39
CA VAL A 211 -5.15 -13.52 3.73
C VAL A 211 -4.20 -14.29 4.67
N PRO A 212 -2.93 -14.48 4.30
CA PRO A 212 -1.95 -15.13 5.18
C PRO A 212 -1.52 -14.20 6.32
N MET A 213 -1.80 -14.58 7.57
CA MET A 213 -1.52 -13.80 8.78
C MET A 213 -0.81 -14.63 9.84
N PRO A 214 0.03 -14.03 10.71
CA PRO A 214 0.44 -14.68 11.96
C PRO A 214 -0.79 -15.11 12.77
N LYS A 215 -0.72 -16.29 13.42
CA LYS A 215 -1.86 -16.88 14.17
C LYS A 215 -2.38 -16.00 15.29
N ASP A 216 -1.49 -15.26 15.92
CA ASP A 216 -1.72 -14.31 16.99
C ASP A 216 -1.87 -12.88 16.47
N GLY A 217 -1.67 -12.64 15.17
CA GLY A 217 -1.90 -11.35 14.52
C GLY A 217 -3.38 -10.99 14.36
N SER A 218 -3.64 -9.70 14.09
CA SER A 218 -4.98 -9.21 13.74
C SER A 218 -4.86 -8.03 12.79
N LEU A 219 -5.61 -8.07 11.67
CA LEU A 219 -5.68 -6.94 10.74
C LEU A 219 -6.29 -5.71 11.40
N ASP A 220 -7.25 -5.88 12.32
CA ASP A 220 -7.85 -4.74 13.01
C ASP A 220 -6.88 -4.08 14.00
N LEU A 221 -5.97 -4.85 14.61
CA LEU A 221 -4.87 -4.27 15.42
C LEU A 221 -3.86 -3.54 14.55
N VAL A 222 -3.45 -4.14 13.43
CA VAL A 222 -2.58 -3.47 12.44
C VAL A 222 -3.22 -2.17 11.97
N ARG A 223 -4.53 -2.17 11.69
CA ARG A 223 -5.27 -0.97 11.32
C ARG A 223 -5.19 0.13 12.37
N ILE A 224 -5.40 -0.19 13.65
CA ILE A 224 -5.29 0.77 14.76
C ILE A 224 -3.88 1.38 14.80
N GLU A 225 -2.85 0.56 14.65
CA GLU A 225 -1.46 1.02 14.60
C GLU A 225 -1.19 1.93 13.40
N MET A 226 -1.68 1.55 12.21
CA MET A 226 -1.55 2.37 11.00
C MET A 226 -2.26 3.72 11.14
N LEU A 227 -3.44 3.76 11.76
CA LEU A 227 -4.16 5.00 12.05
C LEU A 227 -3.37 5.89 13.03
N ASN A 228 -2.74 5.30 14.06
CA ASN A 228 -1.91 6.02 15.03
C ASN A 228 -0.63 6.61 14.42
N VAL A 229 -0.09 6.04 13.34
CA VAL A 229 1.03 6.66 12.59
C VAL A 229 0.56 7.71 11.58
N GLY A 230 -0.76 7.97 11.51
CA GLY A 230 -1.36 9.00 10.66
C GLY A 230 -1.73 8.54 9.26
N ALA A 231 -1.78 7.23 9.01
CA ALA A 231 -2.18 6.69 7.71
C ALA A 231 -3.70 6.72 7.52
N GLU A 232 -4.16 7.26 6.40
CA GLU A 232 -5.55 7.12 5.93
C GLU A 232 -5.69 5.94 4.97
N TYR A 233 -4.71 5.78 4.07
CA TYR A 233 -4.61 4.66 3.15
C TYR A 233 -3.32 3.90 3.41
N ALA A 234 -3.36 2.59 3.22
CA ALA A 234 -2.18 1.74 3.29
C ALA A 234 -2.13 0.76 2.11
N TRP A 235 -0.92 0.37 1.73
CA TRP A 235 -0.69 -0.70 0.79
C TRP A 235 -0.03 -1.88 1.51
N LEU A 236 -0.75 -2.99 1.57
CA LEU A 236 -0.29 -4.25 2.15
C LEU A 236 -0.43 -5.34 1.09
N ASP A 237 0.68 -5.95 0.69
CA ASP A 237 0.75 -6.89 -0.43
C ASP A 237 -0.25 -8.05 -0.30
N ILE A 238 -0.37 -8.64 0.88
CA ILE A 238 -1.29 -9.76 1.16
C ILE A 238 -2.78 -9.36 1.13
N LEU A 239 -3.09 -8.06 1.23
CA LEU A 239 -4.45 -7.51 1.14
C LEU A 239 -4.77 -6.88 -0.21
N CYS A 240 -3.80 -6.22 -0.84
CA CYS A 240 -4.01 -5.40 -2.03
C CYS A 240 -3.73 -6.17 -3.33
N LEU A 241 -2.88 -7.19 -3.29
CA LEU A 241 -2.69 -8.13 -4.39
C LEU A 241 -3.58 -9.35 -4.22
N ARG A 242 -4.17 -9.79 -5.33
CA ARG A 242 -4.95 -11.02 -5.36
C ARG A 242 -4.07 -12.21 -4.97
N GLN A 243 -4.47 -12.93 -3.91
CA GLN A 243 -3.78 -14.13 -3.43
C GLN A 243 -4.43 -15.41 -3.96
N GLU A 244 -3.70 -16.53 -3.81
CA GLU A 244 -4.16 -17.86 -4.21
C GLU A 244 -5.40 -18.32 -3.41
N GLY A 245 -6.30 -19.04 -4.07
CA GLY A 245 -7.38 -19.80 -3.42
C GLY A 245 -8.65 -19.00 -3.17
N GLY A 246 -8.80 -17.85 -3.84
CA GLY A 246 -9.94 -16.95 -3.72
C GLY A 246 -10.92 -16.98 -4.89
N ARG A 247 -12.00 -16.20 -4.74
CA ARG A 247 -12.83 -15.75 -5.86
C ARG A 247 -11.97 -14.95 -6.84
N GLY A 248 -12.21 -15.17 -8.14
CA GLY A 248 -11.45 -14.48 -9.18
C GLY A 248 -10.01 -14.97 -9.35
N GLU A 249 -9.65 -16.16 -8.83
CA GLU A 249 -8.30 -16.77 -9.01
C GLU A 249 -7.81 -16.73 -10.46
N HIS A 250 -8.71 -16.95 -11.42
CA HIS A 250 -8.41 -16.89 -12.86
C HIS A 250 -7.86 -15.53 -13.34
N LEU A 251 -8.11 -14.44 -12.61
CA LEU A 251 -7.60 -13.10 -12.90
C LEU A 251 -6.19 -12.89 -12.32
N ARG A 252 -5.75 -13.71 -11.36
CA ARG A 252 -4.51 -13.48 -10.61
C ARG A 252 -3.29 -13.39 -11.52
N THR A 253 -3.16 -14.34 -12.45
CA THR A 253 -2.05 -14.35 -13.41
C THR A 253 -2.02 -13.09 -14.28
N GLU A 254 -3.18 -12.62 -14.74
CA GLU A 254 -3.26 -11.41 -15.58
C GLU A 254 -3.01 -10.13 -14.78
N GLU A 255 -3.55 -10.01 -13.56
CA GLU A 255 -3.26 -8.89 -12.66
C GLU A 255 -1.76 -8.85 -12.33
N TRP A 256 -1.15 -9.99 -12.03
CA TRP A 256 0.26 -10.08 -11.60
C TRP A 256 1.27 -9.72 -12.69
N LYS A 257 0.94 -9.87 -13.98
CA LYS A 257 1.83 -9.44 -15.09
C LYS A 257 2.22 -7.96 -14.99
N LEU A 258 1.32 -7.14 -14.47
CA LEU A 258 1.57 -5.71 -14.25
C LEU A 258 1.92 -5.43 -12.79
N ASP A 259 1.09 -5.91 -11.86
CA ASP A 259 1.12 -5.45 -10.48
C ASP A 259 2.35 -5.93 -9.70
N VAL A 260 2.89 -7.12 -10.00
CA VAL A 260 4.07 -7.67 -9.29
C VAL A 260 5.36 -6.96 -9.74
N PRO A 261 5.64 -6.79 -11.04
CA PRO A 261 6.84 -6.06 -11.47
C PRO A 261 6.86 -4.57 -11.07
N THR A 262 5.70 -3.94 -10.86
CA THR A 262 5.62 -2.50 -10.50
C THR A 262 5.44 -2.26 -9.00
N ILE A 263 5.49 -3.30 -8.17
CA ILE A 263 5.29 -3.20 -6.72
C ILE A 263 6.26 -2.24 -6.04
N GLY A 264 7.48 -2.10 -6.56
CA GLY A 264 8.51 -1.21 -6.00
C GLY A 264 8.00 0.22 -5.84
N ALA A 265 7.20 0.71 -6.79
CA ALA A 265 6.62 2.05 -6.76
C ALA A 265 5.79 2.35 -5.50
N MET A 266 5.29 1.32 -4.82
CA MET A 266 4.53 1.48 -3.57
C MET A 266 5.38 1.90 -2.38
N TYR A 267 6.70 1.78 -2.52
CA TYR A 267 7.69 2.04 -1.47
C TYR A 267 8.66 3.17 -1.86
N ASP A 268 8.47 3.84 -3.02
CA ASP A 268 9.37 4.90 -3.49
C ASP A 268 9.07 6.27 -2.87
N TRP A 269 7.81 6.65 -2.78
CA TRP A 269 7.41 8.05 -2.55
C TRP A 269 6.79 8.30 -1.18
N ASP A 270 6.33 7.24 -0.53
CA ASP A 270 5.52 7.31 0.66
C ASP A 270 6.20 6.70 1.90
N PRO A 271 5.78 7.09 3.12
CA PRO A 271 6.24 6.46 4.35
C PRO A 271 5.94 4.95 4.35
N VAL A 272 6.88 4.18 4.88
CA VAL A 272 6.76 2.71 4.97
C VAL A 272 6.85 2.30 6.43
N VAL A 273 5.87 1.52 6.88
CA VAL A 273 5.85 0.89 8.19
C VAL A 273 6.43 -0.51 8.09
N CYS A 274 7.53 -0.77 8.79
CA CYS A 274 8.28 -2.01 8.73
C CYS A 274 8.06 -2.86 9.99
N TYR A 275 7.48 -4.05 9.83
CA TYR A 275 7.34 -5.06 10.88
C TYR A 275 8.42 -6.15 10.76
N PHE A 276 9.50 -6.00 11.52
CA PHE A 276 10.67 -6.89 11.42
C PHE A 276 10.42 -8.30 11.97
N ASN A 277 9.49 -8.47 12.91
CA ASN A 277 9.21 -9.78 13.53
C ASN A 277 7.93 -10.46 13.00
N GLY A 278 7.36 -9.94 11.91
CA GLY A 278 6.09 -10.41 11.34
C GLY A 278 4.99 -9.36 11.44
N LEU A 279 4.03 -9.40 10.53
CA LEU A 279 2.98 -8.38 10.42
C LEU A 279 2.19 -8.22 11.73
N GLY A 280 2.17 -7.01 12.28
CA GLY A 280 1.48 -6.68 13.53
C GLY A 280 2.09 -7.28 14.79
N GLN A 281 3.26 -7.93 14.69
CA GLN A 281 3.95 -8.54 15.83
C GLN A 281 4.74 -7.50 16.63
N PRO A 282 4.95 -7.76 17.94
CA PRO A 282 5.89 -6.99 18.75
C PRO A 282 7.29 -7.00 18.15
N LEU A 283 7.95 -5.84 18.15
CA LEU A 283 9.36 -5.73 17.84
C LEU A 283 10.17 -6.33 19.00
N HIS A 284 10.40 -7.62 18.92
CA HIS A 284 11.22 -8.36 19.88
C HIS A 284 12.03 -9.41 19.15
N LEU A 285 13.27 -9.07 18.81
CA LEU A 285 14.19 -9.90 18.05
C LEU A 285 15.09 -10.71 18.99
N THR A 286 15.58 -11.85 18.50
CA THR A 286 16.54 -12.71 19.21
C THR A 286 17.85 -12.79 18.45
N PRO A 287 18.97 -13.23 19.05
CA PRO A 287 20.21 -13.41 18.30
C PRO A 287 20.05 -14.36 17.10
N SER A 288 19.25 -15.42 17.25
CA SER A 288 18.96 -16.39 16.19
C SER A 288 18.10 -15.82 15.05
N TYR A 289 17.37 -14.73 15.28
CA TYR A 289 16.57 -14.08 14.23
C TYR A 289 17.45 -13.66 13.04
N PHE A 290 18.64 -13.09 13.30
CA PHE A 290 19.54 -12.64 12.24
C PHE A 290 20.17 -13.77 11.43
N GLU A 291 20.08 -15.00 11.90
CA GLU A 291 20.55 -16.20 11.21
C GLU A 291 19.44 -16.89 10.42
N SER A 292 18.18 -16.56 10.71
CA SER A 292 17.01 -17.11 10.05
C SER A 292 16.88 -16.59 8.63
N ASP A 293 16.49 -17.45 7.70
CA ASP A 293 16.10 -17.05 6.35
C ASP A 293 14.88 -16.11 6.37
N ARG A 294 14.06 -16.18 7.42
CA ARG A 294 12.89 -15.30 7.61
C ARG A 294 13.26 -13.89 8.08
N CYS A 295 14.53 -13.63 8.39
CA CYS A 295 15.03 -12.32 8.77
C CYS A 295 14.70 -11.29 7.68
N TRP A 296 14.04 -10.21 8.08
CA TRP A 296 13.69 -9.10 7.20
C TRP A 296 14.89 -8.57 6.41
N PHE A 297 16.06 -8.44 7.06
CA PHE A 297 17.31 -7.95 6.45
C PHE A 297 17.89 -8.91 5.40
N ARG A 298 17.52 -10.20 5.43
CA ARG A 298 18.05 -11.23 4.52
C ARG A 298 17.18 -11.51 3.31
N ARG A 299 16.09 -10.78 3.12
CA ARG A 299 15.14 -11.03 2.03
C ARG A 299 15.41 -10.14 0.83
N ALA A 300 15.57 -10.76 -0.34
CA ALA A 300 16.02 -10.09 -1.55
C ALA A 300 15.07 -8.97 -2.02
N TRP A 301 13.76 -9.22 -1.94
CA TRP A 301 12.72 -8.24 -2.31
C TRP A 301 12.64 -7.03 -1.38
N MET A 302 13.09 -7.13 -0.13
CA MET A 302 12.94 -6.06 0.86
C MET A 302 13.81 -4.84 0.55
N LEU A 303 14.78 -4.95 -0.35
CA LEU A 303 15.55 -3.79 -0.77
C LEU A 303 14.70 -2.79 -1.58
N GLN A 304 13.65 -3.29 -2.25
CA GLN A 304 12.65 -2.44 -2.88
C GLN A 304 11.77 -1.73 -1.84
N GLU A 305 11.60 -2.34 -0.66
CA GLU A 305 10.74 -1.87 0.42
C GLU A 305 11.46 -0.93 1.41
N ILE A 306 12.78 -0.76 1.30
CA ILE A 306 13.57 0.18 2.11
C ILE A 306 13.33 1.61 1.64
N THR A 307 12.97 2.46 2.60
CA THR A 307 12.93 3.91 2.46
C THR A 307 14.05 4.56 3.27
N GLU A 308 14.32 5.82 2.99
CA GLU A 308 15.28 6.63 3.76
C GLU A 308 14.85 6.71 5.24
N ASN A 309 13.54 6.84 5.47
CA ASN A 309 12.94 7.06 6.79
C ASN A 309 11.82 6.05 7.10
N PRO A 310 12.14 4.76 7.32
CA PRO A 310 11.14 3.75 7.64
C PRO A 310 10.60 3.97 9.05
N ILE A 311 9.29 3.84 9.20
CA ILE A 311 8.58 3.83 10.48
C ILE A 311 8.66 2.41 11.03
N ILE A 312 9.11 2.25 12.27
CA ILE A 312 9.22 0.95 12.91
C ILE A 312 7.84 0.56 13.45
N GLY A 313 7.28 -0.54 12.94
CA GLY A 313 6.04 -1.14 13.45
C GLY A 313 6.31 -2.12 14.58
N GLY A 314 5.29 -2.39 15.40
CA GLY A 314 5.37 -3.33 16.52
C GLY A 314 6.01 -2.75 17.79
N GLU A 315 6.09 -1.42 17.91
CA GLU A 315 6.74 -0.76 19.05
C GLU A 315 6.07 -1.10 20.40
N THR A 316 6.88 -1.59 21.33
CA THR A 316 6.45 -2.07 22.66
C THR A 316 6.92 -1.14 23.79
N GLY A 317 6.34 -1.32 24.98
CA GLY A 317 6.82 -0.66 26.19
C GLY A 317 8.06 -1.32 26.83
N ASN A 318 8.49 -0.78 27.98
CA ASN A 318 9.68 -1.20 28.72
C ASN A 318 9.68 -2.66 29.21
N GLU A 319 8.58 -3.40 29.09
CA GLU A 319 8.49 -4.81 29.47
C GLU A 319 9.09 -5.75 28.40
N TYR A 320 9.31 -5.25 27.19
CA TYR A 320 9.77 -6.01 26.01
C TYR A 320 11.13 -5.53 25.50
N VAL A 321 12.00 -5.08 26.41
CA VAL A 321 13.34 -4.58 26.06
C VAL A 321 14.14 -5.70 25.42
N MET A 322 14.62 -5.44 24.19
CA MET A 322 15.54 -6.33 23.50
C MET A 322 16.90 -6.32 24.19
N ASP A 323 17.61 -7.45 24.09
CA ASP A 323 19.01 -7.54 24.51
C ASP A 323 19.86 -6.44 23.84
N GLU A 324 20.79 -5.84 24.58
CA GLU A 324 21.58 -4.69 24.10
C GLU A 324 22.40 -5.03 22.85
N GLU A 325 22.95 -6.25 22.74
CA GLU A 325 23.71 -6.67 21.57
C GLU A 325 22.79 -6.89 20.36
N VAL A 326 21.60 -7.43 20.59
CA VAL A 326 20.55 -7.60 19.57
C VAL A 326 20.08 -6.23 19.06
N GLN A 327 19.80 -5.29 19.96
CA GLN A 327 19.39 -3.93 19.64
C GLN A 327 20.47 -3.22 18.83
N LYS A 328 21.73 -3.26 19.29
CA LYS A 328 22.85 -2.67 18.58
C LYS A 328 23.00 -3.23 17.16
N ARG A 329 22.92 -4.55 17.00
CA ARG A 329 23.00 -5.20 15.69
C ARG A 329 21.83 -4.82 14.78
N PHE A 330 20.62 -4.69 15.34
CA PHE A 330 19.45 -4.21 14.61
C PHE A 330 19.66 -2.78 14.09
N ASP A 331 20.10 -1.88 14.97
CA ASP A 331 20.32 -0.47 14.63
C ASP A 331 21.44 -0.31 13.58
N GLU A 332 22.53 -1.06 13.69
CA GLU A 332 23.63 -1.08 12.71
C GLU A 332 23.16 -1.56 11.33
N GLN A 333 22.37 -2.65 11.26
CA GLN A 333 21.84 -3.14 9.99
C GLN A 333 20.82 -2.18 9.38
N LEU A 334 19.97 -1.55 10.20
CA LEU A 334 19.00 -0.57 9.72
C LEU A 334 19.69 0.71 9.22
N ALA A 335 20.70 1.21 9.94
CA ALA A 335 21.49 2.37 9.52
C ALA A 335 22.22 2.12 8.20
N TRP A 336 22.87 0.97 8.05
CA TRP A 336 23.54 0.58 6.80
C TRP A 336 22.60 0.61 5.58
N LEU A 337 21.38 0.09 5.76
CA LEU A 337 20.38 0.08 4.69
C LEU A 337 19.84 1.47 4.35
N ARG A 338 19.71 2.34 5.35
CA ARG A 338 19.36 3.76 5.13
C ARG A 338 20.46 4.46 4.34
N ASP A 339 21.72 4.28 4.74
CA ASP A 339 22.86 4.88 4.06
C ASP A 339 22.94 4.44 2.59
N ILE A 340 22.83 3.14 2.31
CA ILE A 340 22.81 2.63 0.92
C ILE A 340 21.70 3.29 0.10
N ARG A 341 20.53 3.52 0.70
CA ARG A 341 19.36 4.09 0.01
C ARG A 341 19.49 5.60 -0.20
N GLU A 342 19.91 6.33 0.83
CA GLU A 342 20.13 7.79 0.79
C GLU A 342 21.19 8.17 -0.24
N TRP A 343 22.28 7.39 -0.30
CA TRP A 343 23.41 7.66 -1.19
C TRP A 343 23.30 6.96 -2.56
N ASP A 344 22.17 6.31 -2.85
CA ASP A 344 21.88 5.55 -4.09
C ASP A 344 23.05 4.65 -4.52
N MET A 345 23.65 3.93 -3.56
CA MET A 345 24.85 3.12 -3.77
C MET A 345 24.50 1.85 -4.55
N THR A 346 24.29 2.01 -5.86
CA THR A 346 23.73 0.98 -6.75
C THR A 346 24.51 -0.33 -6.71
N LEU A 347 25.84 -0.28 -6.60
CA LEU A 347 26.68 -1.49 -6.51
C LEU A 347 26.50 -2.21 -5.17
N ASP A 348 26.36 -1.46 -4.08
CA ASP A 348 26.11 -2.01 -2.75
C ASP A 348 24.70 -2.58 -2.65
N ILE A 349 23.71 -1.91 -3.25
CA ILE A 349 22.35 -2.42 -3.46
C ILE A 349 22.39 -3.79 -4.15
N LEU A 350 23.10 -3.91 -5.28
CA LEU A 350 23.19 -5.15 -6.04
C LEU A 350 23.96 -6.24 -5.28
N SER A 351 25.01 -5.85 -4.55
CA SER A 351 25.78 -6.76 -3.67
C SER A 351 24.90 -7.32 -2.55
N GLU A 352 24.12 -6.46 -1.90
CA GLU A 352 23.15 -6.84 -0.87
C GLU A 352 22.10 -7.79 -1.42
N MET A 353 21.53 -7.52 -2.60
CA MET A 353 20.55 -8.41 -3.24
C MET A 353 21.11 -9.81 -3.50
N ARG A 354 22.36 -9.91 -3.96
CA ARG A 354 23.01 -11.19 -4.29
C ARG A 354 23.18 -12.11 -3.08
N ASN A 355 23.27 -11.54 -1.88
CA ASN A 355 23.53 -12.30 -0.64
C ASN A 355 22.25 -12.72 0.10
N ARG A 356 21.07 -12.45 -0.46
CA ARG A 356 19.77 -12.62 0.20
C ARG A 356 18.99 -13.85 -0.28
N ALA A 357 18.17 -14.41 0.59
CA ALA A 357 17.42 -15.63 0.35
C ALA A 357 16.08 -15.36 -0.37
N PHE A 358 15.74 -16.26 -1.31
CA PHE A 358 14.47 -16.34 -2.03
C PHE A 358 13.69 -17.56 -1.50
N ILE A 359 12.62 -17.36 -0.75
CA ILE A 359 12.05 -18.40 0.13
C ILE A 359 10.67 -18.89 -0.33
N ARG A 360 9.98 -18.22 -1.26
CA ARG A 360 8.66 -18.70 -1.76
C ARG A 360 8.48 -18.61 -3.27
N PHE A 361 7.44 -19.30 -3.76
CA PHE A 361 7.02 -19.36 -5.17
C PHE A 361 6.87 -17.99 -5.87
N ARG A 362 6.55 -16.92 -5.11
CA ARG A 362 6.54 -15.52 -5.59
C ARG A 362 7.94 -15.03 -6.01
N ASP A 363 8.98 -15.60 -5.43
CA ASP A 363 10.39 -15.39 -5.81
C ASP A 363 10.81 -16.24 -7.02
N ARG A 364 10.08 -17.32 -7.33
CA ARG A 364 10.46 -18.32 -8.35
C ARG A 364 9.92 -18.02 -9.75
N ILE A 365 8.73 -17.39 -9.86
CA ILE A 365 8.20 -16.92 -11.16
C ILE A 365 9.12 -15.87 -11.79
N MET A 366 9.83 -15.10 -10.97
CA MET A 366 10.81 -14.11 -11.40
C MET A 366 12.24 -14.66 -11.48
N HIS A 367 12.49 -15.91 -11.06
CA HIS A 367 13.79 -16.55 -11.22
C HIS A 367 13.99 -17.06 -12.66
N ASP A 368 12.91 -17.38 -13.39
CA ASP A 368 12.99 -17.62 -14.84
C ASP A 368 13.15 -16.30 -15.64
N GLU A 369 13.07 -15.15 -14.97
CA GLU A 369 13.34 -13.80 -15.49
C GLU A 369 14.26 -13.02 -14.53
N GLU A 370 15.48 -13.53 -14.25
CA GLU A 370 16.52 -12.82 -13.47
C GLU A 370 16.70 -11.35 -13.91
N ASP A 371 16.40 -11.05 -15.18
CA ASP A 371 16.41 -9.71 -15.76
C ASP A 371 15.38 -8.75 -15.13
N THR A 372 14.16 -9.17 -14.79
CA THR A 372 13.07 -8.22 -14.48
C THR A 372 13.22 -7.56 -13.10
N SER A 373 13.73 -8.28 -12.09
CA SER A 373 14.00 -7.70 -10.76
C SER A 373 15.23 -6.77 -10.77
N MET A 374 16.30 -7.17 -11.46
CA MET A 374 17.48 -6.36 -11.70
C MET A 374 17.13 -5.10 -12.50
N ILE A 375 16.23 -5.22 -13.49
CA ILE A 375 15.72 -4.09 -14.27
C ILE A 375 14.92 -3.12 -13.40
N SER A 376 14.01 -3.57 -12.53
CA SER A 376 13.25 -2.67 -11.65
C SER A 376 14.15 -1.86 -10.70
N VAL A 377 15.20 -2.49 -10.16
CA VAL A 377 16.18 -1.84 -9.26
C VAL A 377 17.14 -0.94 -10.04
N ALA A 378 17.60 -1.36 -11.22
CA ALA A 378 18.44 -0.55 -12.11
C ALA A 378 17.68 0.64 -12.72
N MET A 379 16.38 0.51 -13.01
CA MET A 379 15.53 1.62 -13.44
C MET A 379 15.38 2.65 -12.31
N ARG A 380 15.34 2.21 -11.04
CA ARG A 380 15.29 3.06 -9.83
C ARG A 380 16.58 3.88 -9.67
N ALA A 381 17.74 3.23 -9.76
CA ALA A 381 19.06 3.89 -9.73
C ALA A 381 19.25 4.91 -10.88
N GLY A 382 18.70 4.61 -12.07
CA GLY A 382 18.72 5.51 -13.22
C GLY A 382 17.86 6.78 -13.07
N HIS A 383 16.82 6.76 -12.24
CA HIS A 383 15.94 7.92 -12.02
C HIS A 383 16.47 8.85 -10.92
N SER A 384 16.98 8.30 -9.80
CA SER A 384 17.61 9.06 -8.71
C SER A 384 18.84 9.85 -9.18
N SER A 385 19.65 9.27 -10.07
CA SER A 385 20.81 9.93 -10.68
C SER A 385 20.45 11.07 -11.65
N SER A 386 19.19 11.21 -12.07
CA SER A 386 18.76 12.33 -12.94
C SER A 386 18.47 13.64 -12.17
N SER A 387 18.08 13.53 -10.90
CA SER A 387 17.81 14.68 -10.02
C SER A 387 19.06 15.20 -9.31
N SER A 388 20.13 14.41 -9.25
CA SER A 388 21.40 14.80 -8.63
C SER A 388 22.58 14.25 -9.44
N MET A 389 22.87 14.85 -10.60
CA MET A 389 24.22 15.00 -11.17
C MET A 389 24.16 15.51 -12.63
N LYS A 390 24.36 16.81 -12.81
CA LYS A 390 25.04 17.30 -14.02
C LYS A 390 26.52 16.87 -13.88
N SER A 391 27.01 16.10 -14.86
CA SER A 391 28.39 15.58 -14.97
C SER A 391 28.63 14.33 -14.09
N VAL A 392 28.92 13.12 -14.59
CA VAL A 392 30.06 12.76 -15.45
C VAL A 392 29.73 11.53 -16.32
N ARG A 393 30.04 11.67 -17.61
CA ARG A 393 30.29 10.67 -18.68
C ARG A 393 29.88 9.20 -18.45
N GLY A 394 28.90 8.77 -19.24
CA GLY A 394 28.67 7.37 -19.59
C GLY A 394 29.84 6.76 -20.37
N LYS A 395 30.34 5.62 -19.89
CA LYS A 395 30.98 4.59 -20.72
C LYS A 395 31.16 3.20 -20.06
N GLU A 396 30.85 3.01 -18.78
CA GLU A 396 31.12 1.70 -18.13
C GLU A 396 29.95 0.71 -18.06
N LEU A 397 28.73 1.09 -18.44
CA LEU A 397 27.56 0.18 -18.44
C LEU A 397 27.46 -0.78 -19.64
N ARG A 398 28.43 -0.80 -20.58
CA ARG A 398 28.39 -1.70 -21.76
C ARG A 398 29.20 -2.99 -21.61
N GLY A 399 29.93 -3.17 -20.51
CA GLY A 399 30.85 -4.32 -20.35
C GLY A 399 30.24 -5.59 -19.75
N LEU A 400 29.04 -5.53 -19.16
CA LEU A 400 28.48 -6.64 -18.36
C LEU A 400 27.28 -7.35 -19.02
N LEU A 401 26.90 -6.99 -20.24
CA LEU A 401 25.65 -7.44 -20.86
C LEU A 401 25.79 -8.43 -22.04
N LEU A 402 26.98 -8.99 -22.31
CA LEU A 402 27.11 -9.98 -23.37
C LEU A 402 28.13 -11.07 -23.03
N ASP A 403 27.64 -12.22 -22.58
CA ASP A 403 28.19 -13.52 -22.96
C ASP A 403 27.06 -14.56 -22.98
N PRO A 404 26.63 -15.07 -24.14
CA PRO A 404 25.61 -16.11 -24.20
C PRO A 404 26.22 -17.47 -23.80
N VAL A 405 25.68 -18.08 -22.74
CA VAL A 405 26.00 -19.44 -22.34
C VAL A 405 25.66 -20.41 -23.48
N ARG A 406 26.66 -21.13 -23.98
CA ARG A 406 26.51 -22.23 -24.95
C ARG A 406 25.69 -23.37 -24.33
N VAL A 407 24.52 -23.63 -24.90
CA VAL A 407 23.72 -24.84 -24.63
C VAL A 407 24.38 -26.04 -25.31
N GLY A 408 24.82 -27.03 -24.53
CA GLY A 408 25.24 -28.34 -25.03
C GLY A 408 24.04 -29.27 -25.26
N PRO A 409 24.13 -30.27 -26.17
CA PRO A 409 22.95 -30.97 -26.67
C PRO A 409 22.34 -31.93 -25.65
N GLU A 410 21.01 -31.88 -25.57
CA GLU A 410 20.13 -32.78 -24.81
C GLU A 410 20.35 -34.24 -25.18
N LYS A 411 20.54 -35.11 -24.18
CA LYS A 411 20.38 -36.56 -24.33
C LYS A 411 18.93 -36.91 -24.09
N GLN A 412 18.22 -37.27 -25.16
CA GLN A 412 16.94 -37.98 -25.11
C GLN A 412 17.11 -39.32 -24.38
N THR A 413 16.42 -39.51 -23.27
CA THR A 413 16.13 -40.84 -22.71
C THR A 413 14.70 -41.24 -23.06
N LYS A 414 14.62 -42.29 -23.87
CA LYS A 414 13.41 -42.99 -24.30
C LYS A 414 12.65 -43.58 -23.11
N TRP A 415 11.33 -43.39 -23.10
CA TRP A 415 10.40 -44.22 -22.36
C TRP A 415 10.07 -45.47 -23.18
N SER A 416 10.18 -46.65 -22.57
CA SER A 416 9.59 -47.88 -23.11
C SER A 416 9.01 -48.72 -21.98
N LYS A 417 7.68 -48.77 -21.98
CA LYS A 417 6.71 -49.71 -21.38
C LYS A 417 6.84 -50.11 -19.91
#